data_AF-A0A7C2SJZ5-F1
#
_entry.id   AF-A0A7C2SJZ5-F1
#
_cell.length_a   1.000
_cell.length_b   1.000
_cell.length_c   1.000
_cell.angle_alpha   90.00
_cell.angle_beta   90.00
_cell.angle_gamma   90.00
#
_symmetry.space_group_name_H-M   'P 1'
#
loop_
_entity.id
_entity.type
_entity.pdbx_description
1 polymer ?
#
loop_
_entity_poly.entity_id
_entity_poly.type
_entity_poly.pdbx_seq_one_letter_code
_entity_poly.pdbx_strand_id
1 'polypeptide(L)'
;MQTKIHTAKCLLIGLAFFPCILSGVCFLLPAKGEAQEVEIEVGEVTDTRTTGEFFSGCEVTLKIEGDAVSNSLGIRATRLHMAVDDTGQNLIKDTNSSPSFFDSSSEKEDTLQERIKLKNPSRNAKAIKSLEGELEIFQPTIDNEGMVIIEDFMSHPSEPISSSTLDKWHVQVTYLTKESYILKKKEFEERNKEGLKKAAERYGGTFAEMFDDFFEESLSDEKNTLQFYVKDPDKRVIDLAFIDNMGNPVEVWRRSSMGELRTYTFKKTIPPPDTKLVIYLATPDSIKIVPFKLNDIALP
;
A
#
# COMPACT_ATOMS: atom_id res chain seq x y z
N MET A 1 40.31 55.85 -5.47
CA MET A 1 41.28 55.10 -4.64
C MET A 1 41.28 53.67 -5.18
N GLN A 2 42.13 53.23 -6.12
CA GLN A 2 43.60 53.05 -6.03
C GLN A 2 43.98 52.50 -4.63
N THR A 3 44.56 51.30 -4.46
CA THR A 3 45.78 50.80 -5.13
C THR A 3 46.04 49.30 -4.88
N LYS A 4 46.57 48.61 -5.92
CA LYS A 4 47.72 47.65 -6.01
C LYS A 4 47.92 46.54 -4.93
N ILE A 5 47.99 45.25 -5.28
CA ILE A 5 49.07 44.45 -5.96
C ILE A 5 50.36 44.29 -5.13
N HIS A 6 50.73 43.03 -4.81
CA HIS A 6 52.07 42.36 -4.81
C HIS A 6 51.79 40.87 -4.45
N THR A 7 52.10 39.78 -5.18
CA THR A 7 53.19 39.30 -6.05
C THR A 7 54.53 39.01 -5.34
N ALA A 8 54.85 37.72 -5.15
CA ALA A 8 56.17 37.05 -5.31
C ALA A 8 55.99 35.57 -4.87
N LYS A 9 56.06 34.52 -5.71
CA LYS A 9 57.15 33.92 -6.54
C LYS A 9 58.43 33.57 -5.76
N CYS A 10 58.70 32.26 -5.65
CA CYS A 10 59.98 31.54 -5.74
C CYS A 10 59.96 30.30 -4.81
N LEU A 11 60.62 29.16 -5.07
CA LEU A 11 61.28 28.56 -6.23
C LEU A 11 61.83 27.19 -5.74
N LEU A 12 61.69 26.15 -6.59
CA LEU A 12 62.63 25.03 -6.84
C LEU A 12 62.93 23.88 -5.83
N ILE A 13 62.89 22.68 -6.44
CA ILE A 13 63.73 21.46 -6.30
C ILE A 13 63.51 20.51 -5.12
N GLY A 14 63.26 19.23 -5.46
CA GLY A 14 63.54 18.10 -4.57
C GLY A 14 63.01 16.76 -5.08
N LEU A 15 63.61 16.22 -6.15
CA LEU A 15 63.45 14.82 -6.56
C LEU A 15 63.99 13.87 -5.47
N ALA A 16 63.18 12.93 -5.01
CA ALA A 16 63.68 11.70 -4.38
C ALA A 16 62.75 10.52 -4.73
N PHE A 17 63.31 9.62 -5.52
CA PHE A 17 62.82 8.28 -5.84
C PHE A 17 62.65 7.43 -4.57
N PHE A 18 61.52 6.74 -4.43
CA PHE A 18 61.39 5.56 -3.58
C PHE A 18 60.36 4.60 -4.22
N PRO A 19 60.76 3.40 -4.68
CA PRO A 19 59.81 2.37 -5.10
C PRO A 19 59.50 1.48 -3.89
N CYS A 20 58.30 1.59 -3.31
CA CYS A 20 57.81 0.61 -2.35
C CYS A 20 56.79 -0.27 -3.05
N ILE A 21 57.24 -1.47 -3.42
CA ILE A 21 56.44 -2.57 -3.90
C ILE A 21 55.52 -2.98 -2.74
N LEU A 22 54.22 -2.66 -2.83
CA LEU A 22 53.20 -3.20 -1.93
C LEU A 22 52.37 -4.23 -2.69
N SER A 23 52.65 -5.49 -2.37
CA SER A 23 51.87 -6.67 -2.76
C SER A 23 50.44 -6.53 -2.21
N GLY A 24 49.50 -6.11 -3.06
CA GLY A 24 48.08 -6.04 -2.75
C GLY A 24 47.47 -7.44 -2.71
N VAL A 25 47.48 -8.07 -1.53
CA VAL A 25 46.60 -9.21 -1.24
C VAL A 25 45.19 -8.63 -1.11
N CYS A 26 44.38 -8.81 -2.16
CA CYS A 26 42.95 -8.53 -2.11
C CYS A 26 42.31 -9.56 -1.18
N PHE A 27 42.15 -9.21 0.10
CA PHE A 27 41.27 -9.95 1.00
C PHE A 27 39.83 -9.74 0.49
N LEU A 28 39.33 -10.73 -0.25
CA LEU A 28 37.91 -10.93 -0.47
C LEU A 28 37.28 -11.19 0.90
N LEU A 29 36.74 -10.14 1.51
CA LEU A 29 35.82 -10.29 2.62
C LEU A 29 34.59 -11.06 2.08
N PRO A 30 34.19 -12.18 2.70
CA PRO A 30 32.93 -12.80 2.36
C PRO A 30 31.82 -11.77 2.64
N ALA A 31 30.97 -11.54 1.64
CA ALA A 31 29.75 -10.78 1.82
C ALA A 31 29.01 -11.39 3.02
N LYS A 32 28.82 -10.58 4.06
CA LYS A 32 27.95 -10.90 5.19
C LYS A 32 26.59 -11.22 4.56
N GLY A 33 26.19 -12.49 4.59
CA GLY A 33 24.81 -12.84 4.29
C GLY A 33 23.95 -12.06 5.27
N GLU A 34 23.06 -11.22 4.74
CA GLU A 34 21.92 -10.73 5.51
C GLU A 34 21.23 -11.96 6.08
N ALA A 35 21.23 -12.08 7.40
CA ALA A 35 20.37 -13.02 8.09
C ALA A 35 18.95 -12.74 7.56
N GLN A 36 18.28 -13.77 7.04
CA GLN A 36 16.93 -13.61 6.52
C GLN A 36 16.03 -13.15 7.66
N GLU A 37 15.73 -11.85 7.68
CA GLU A 37 14.88 -11.22 8.69
C GLU A 37 13.41 -11.65 8.57
N VAL A 38 13.11 -12.41 7.50
CA VAL A 38 11.77 -12.90 7.16
C VAL A 38 11.90 -14.31 6.59
N GLU A 39 11.14 -15.24 7.13
CA GLU A 39 10.96 -16.61 6.63
C GLU A 39 9.62 -16.70 5.90
N ILE A 40 9.59 -17.38 4.75
CA ILE A 40 8.39 -17.52 3.92
C ILE A 40 8.19 -19.00 3.61
N GLU A 41 7.07 -19.53 4.07
CA GLU A 41 6.67 -20.91 3.87
C GLU A 41 5.40 -21.03 3.01
N VAL A 42 5.25 -22.17 2.35
CA VAL A 42 3.99 -22.51 1.69
C VAL A 42 3.02 -23.06 2.72
N GLY A 43 1.87 -22.42 2.85
CA GLY A 43 0.72 -22.90 3.59
C GLY A 43 -0.19 -23.78 2.74
N GLU A 44 -1.48 -23.46 2.71
CA GLU A 44 -2.47 -24.20 1.95
C GLU A 44 -2.37 -23.92 0.44
N VAL A 45 -2.42 -24.98 -0.36
CA VAL A 45 -2.51 -24.92 -1.83
C VAL A 45 -3.87 -25.45 -2.24
N THR A 46 -4.68 -24.59 -2.84
CA THR A 46 -5.99 -24.95 -3.38
C THR A 46 -5.91 -24.94 -4.90
N ASP A 47 -6.31 -26.02 -5.55
CA ASP A 47 -6.38 -26.11 -7.01
C ASP A 47 -7.74 -26.67 -7.43
N THR A 48 -8.54 -25.86 -8.10
CA THR A 48 -9.87 -26.25 -8.59
C THR A 48 -9.88 -26.24 -10.12
N ARG A 49 -9.48 -27.38 -10.72
CA ARG A 49 -9.42 -27.59 -12.18
C ARG A 49 -10.79 -27.96 -12.78
N THR A 50 -11.81 -27.12 -12.58
CA THR A 50 -13.15 -27.34 -13.15
C THR A 50 -13.28 -26.78 -14.57
N THR A 51 -14.26 -27.26 -15.33
CA THR A 51 -14.61 -26.78 -16.68
C THR A 51 -15.58 -25.60 -16.69
N GLY A 52 -16.00 -25.10 -15.51
CA GLY A 52 -16.90 -23.96 -15.38
C GLY A 52 -16.15 -22.64 -15.20
N GLU A 53 -16.68 -21.55 -15.74
CA GLU A 53 -16.11 -20.20 -15.63
C GLU A 53 -16.10 -19.66 -14.18
N PHE A 54 -16.94 -20.22 -13.32
CA PHE A 54 -17.07 -19.82 -11.92
C PHE A 54 -16.25 -20.77 -11.02
N PHE A 55 -15.34 -20.21 -10.21
CA PHE A 55 -14.49 -20.90 -9.21
C PHE A 55 -13.31 -21.73 -9.73
N SER A 56 -12.90 -21.55 -10.99
CA SER A 56 -11.64 -22.14 -11.46
C SER A 56 -10.44 -21.25 -11.07
N GLY A 57 -9.45 -21.85 -10.41
CA GLY A 57 -8.25 -21.14 -9.96
C GLY A 57 -7.31 -22.03 -9.16
N CYS A 58 -6.03 -21.66 -9.17
CA CYS A 58 -5.06 -22.13 -8.19
C CYS A 58 -4.77 -20.98 -7.22
N GLU A 59 -4.81 -21.25 -5.93
CA GLU A 59 -4.46 -20.32 -4.87
C GLU A 59 -3.37 -20.94 -4.00
N VAL A 60 -2.32 -20.17 -3.75
CA VAL A 60 -1.22 -20.55 -2.86
C VAL A 60 -1.22 -19.59 -1.69
N THR A 61 -1.42 -20.11 -0.48
CA THR A 61 -1.28 -19.31 0.74
C THR A 61 0.19 -19.32 1.14
N LEU A 62 0.79 -18.14 1.27
CA LEU A 62 2.10 -17.96 1.88
C LEU A 62 1.91 -17.68 3.37
N LYS A 63 2.77 -18.27 4.19
CA LYS A 63 2.96 -17.91 5.59
C LYS A 63 4.27 -17.16 5.71
N ILE A 64 4.23 -15.98 6.31
CA ILE A 64 5.38 -15.09 6.44
C ILE A 64 5.63 -14.89 7.92
N GLU A 65 6.84 -15.18 8.38
CA GLU A 65 7.26 -15.08 9.78
C GLU A 65 8.57 -14.29 9.89
N GLY A 66 8.90 -13.80 11.08
CA GLY A 66 10.17 -13.12 11.38
C GLY A 66 10.01 -11.72 11.95
N ASP A 67 11.13 -11.09 12.31
CA ASP A 67 11.15 -9.82 13.04
C ASP A 67 10.44 -8.67 12.29
N ALA A 68 10.48 -8.71 10.96
CA ALA A 68 9.78 -7.72 10.14
C ALA A 68 8.25 -7.87 10.17
N VAL A 69 7.75 -9.06 10.48
CA VAL A 69 6.31 -9.34 10.55
C VAL A 69 5.73 -8.79 11.85
N SER A 70 6.39 -9.04 12.99
CA SER A 70 5.87 -8.67 14.33
C SER A 70 5.62 -7.17 14.52
N ASN A 71 6.28 -6.32 13.72
CA ASN A 71 6.10 -4.86 13.75
C ASN A 71 5.33 -4.30 12.55
N SER A 72 4.77 -5.16 11.72
CA SER A 72 4.01 -4.76 10.53
C SER A 72 2.52 -4.59 10.84
N LEU A 73 1.85 -3.78 10.02
CA LEU A 73 0.39 -3.76 9.98
C LEU A 73 -0.18 -4.77 8.97
N GLY A 74 0.66 -5.41 8.15
CA GLY A 74 0.23 -6.38 7.14
C GLY A 74 0.97 -6.26 5.81
N ILE A 75 0.48 -6.97 4.78
CA ILE A 75 1.04 -7.00 3.43
C ILE A 75 0.26 -6.03 2.55
N ARG A 76 0.96 -5.03 2.00
CA ARG A 76 0.35 -4.02 1.12
C ARG A 76 0.10 -4.57 -0.28
N ALA A 77 1.09 -5.27 -0.83
CA ALA A 77 1.06 -5.76 -2.20
C ALA A 77 1.99 -6.94 -2.40
N THR A 78 1.63 -7.79 -3.35
CA THR A 78 2.43 -8.93 -3.80
C THR A 78 2.66 -8.80 -5.29
N ARG A 79 3.92 -8.78 -5.71
CA ARG A 79 4.32 -8.67 -7.12
C ARG A 79 5.01 -9.95 -7.54
N LEU A 80 4.39 -10.69 -8.46
CA LEU A 80 4.97 -11.90 -9.01
C LEU A 80 5.88 -11.57 -10.20
N HIS A 81 7.09 -12.11 -10.17
CA HIS A 81 8.04 -12.03 -11.28
C HIS A 81 8.01 -13.30 -12.13
N MET A 82 7.81 -14.45 -11.48
CA MET A 82 7.71 -15.74 -12.16
C MET A 82 6.76 -16.68 -11.42
N ALA A 83 5.84 -17.31 -12.15
CA ALA A 83 5.05 -18.43 -11.64
C ALA A 83 4.90 -19.45 -12.77
N VAL A 84 5.55 -20.61 -12.67
CA VAL A 84 5.53 -21.63 -13.72
C VAL A 84 5.27 -23.02 -13.14
N ASP A 85 4.43 -23.81 -13.82
CA ASP A 85 4.27 -25.22 -13.47
C ASP A 85 5.40 -26.11 -14.02
N ASP A 86 5.42 -27.37 -13.61
CA ASP A 86 6.38 -28.38 -14.07
C ASP A 86 6.28 -28.73 -15.57
N THR A 87 5.17 -28.36 -16.23
CA THR A 87 5.00 -28.45 -17.69
C THR A 87 5.50 -27.20 -18.43
N GLY A 88 5.88 -26.15 -17.70
CA GLY A 88 6.37 -24.87 -18.23
C GLY A 88 5.27 -23.85 -18.53
N GLN A 89 4.03 -24.07 -18.08
CA GLN A 89 2.94 -23.11 -18.26
C GLN A 89 3.07 -21.94 -17.27
N ASN A 90 2.93 -20.71 -17.77
CA ASN A 90 2.90 -19.51 -16.92
C ASN A 90 1.56 -19.40 -16.16
N LEU A 91 1.67 -19.20 -14.85
CA LEU A 91 0.55 -19.16 -13.91
C LEU A 91 0.20 -17.74 -13.43
N ILE A 92 0.94 -16.70 -13.83
CA ILE A 92 0.64 -15.31 -13.40
C ILE A 92 -0.69 -14.84 -14.01
N LYS A 93 -1.62 -14.37 -13.17
CA LYS A 93 -2.87 -13.73 -13.62
C LYS A 93 -2.60 -12.31 -14.11
N ASP A 94 -3.21 -11.95 -15.23
CA ASP A 94 -3.22 -10.58 -15.75
C ASP A 94 -4.27 -9.74 -15.02
N THR A 95 -4.17 -9.69 -13.68
CA THR A 95 -5.11 -8.94 -12.85
C THR A 95 -4.40 -7.75 -12.23
N ASN A 96 -4.61 -6.58 -12.82
CA ASN A 96 -4.51 -5.31 -12.14
C ASN A 96 -5.69 -5.21 -11.17
N SER A 97 -5.63 -5.91 -10.03
CA SER A 97 -6.63 -5.73 -8.99
C SER A 97 -6.50 -4.29 -8.48
N SER A 98 -7.57 -3.50 -8.61
CA SER A 98 -7.68 -2.22 -7.91
C SER A 98 -7.41 -2.44 -6.43
N PRO A 99 -6.74 -1.51 -5.73
CA PRO A 99 -6.49 -1.68 -4.31
C PRO A 99 -7.82 -1.75 -3.58
N SER A 100 -8.15 -2.93 -3.04
CA SER A 100 -9.12 -3.07 -1.97
C SER A 100 -8.62 -2.29 -0.75
N PHE A 101 -9.49 -2.04 0.22
CA PHE A 101 -9.01 -1.56 1.52
C PHE A 101 -7.91 -2.46 2.03
N PHE A 102 -6.92 -1.86 2.68
CA PHE A 102 -5.90 -2.60 3.38
C PHE A 102 -6.55 -3.31 4.56
N ASP A 103 -6.46 -4.64 4.57
CA ASP A 103 -6.84 -5.43 5.72
C ASP A 103 -5.62 -5.50 6.63
N SER A 104 -5.57 -4.60 7.60
CA SER A 104 -4.56 -4.65 8.64
C SER A 104 -4.69 -5.98 9.38
N SER A 105 -3.56 -6.63 9.70
CA SER A 105 -3.57 -7.76 10.62
C SER A 105 -4.14 -7.28 11.96
N SER A 106 -5.39 -7.66 12.26
CA SER A 106 -6.15 -7.17 13.42
C SER A 106 -5.57 -7.67 14.74
N GLU A 107 -4.64 -8.61 14.68
CA GLU A 107 -3.94 -9.18 15.81
C GLU A 107 -2.44 -9.03 15.53
N LYS A 108 -1.65 -8.75 16.58
CA LYS A 108 -0.19 -8.84 16.54
C LYS A 108 0.18 -10.32 16.41
N GLU A 109 -0.13 -10.89 15.26
CA GLU A 109 0.30 -12.23 14.90
C GLU A 109 1.77 -12.15 14.51
N ASP A 110 2.58 -13.07 15.01
CA ASP A 110 3.96 -13.25 14.57
C ASP A 110 4.02 -13.85 13.14
N THR A 111 2.86 -14.03 12.51
CA THR A 111 2.64 -14.66 11.22
C THR A 111 1.72 -13.79 10.36
N LEU A 112 2.10 -13.50 9.12
CA LEU A 112 1.17 -12.99 8.11
C LEU A 112 0.81 -14.10 7.13
N GLN A 113 -0.41 -14.03 6.59
CA GLN A 113 -0.84 -14.92 5.52
C GLN A 113 -1.20 -14.10 4.29
N GLU A 114 -0.66 -14.50 3.14
CA GLU A 114 -0.98 -13.90 1.85
C GLU A 114 -1.50 -14.95 0.88
N ARG A 115 -2.66 -14.70 0.28
CA ARG A 115 -3.25 -15.62 -0.71
C ARG A 115 -2.93 -15.16 -2.12
N ILE A 116 -2.02 -15.86 -2.77
CA ILE A 116 -1.61 -15.60 -4.14
C ILE A 116 -2.55 -16.35 -5.09
N LYS A 117 -3.30 -15.59 -5.89
CA LYS A 117 -4.20 -16.14 -6.91
C LYS A 117 -3.49 -16.32 -8.24
N LEU A 118 -3.42 -17.56 -8.71
CA LEU A 118 -2.76 -17.99 -9.93
C LEU A 118 -3.76 -18.51 -10.97
N LYS A 119 -3.37 -18.50 -12.25
CA LYS A 119 -4.05 -19.21 -13.33
C LYS A 119 -4.04 -20.71 -13.04
N ASN A 120 -4.95 -21.45 -13.66
CA ASN A 120 -4.97 -22.90 -13.53
C ASN A 120 -3.67 -23.51 -14.10
N PRO A 121 -3.00 -24.37 -13.32
CA PRO A 121 -1.93 -25.21 -13.83
C PRO A 121 -2.41 -26.11 -14.96
N SER A 122 -1.46 -26.61 -15.75
CA SER A 122 -1.74 -27.63 -16.76
C SER A 122 -2.41 -28.84 -16.11
N ARG A 123 -3.33 -29.51 -16.83
CA ARG A 123 -4.00 -30.71 -16.32
C ARG A 123 -3.02 -31.83 -15.94
N ASN A 124 -1.85 -31.85 -16.58
CA ASN A 124 -0.79 -32.83 -16.33
C ASN A 124 0.24 -32.35 -15.30
N ALA A 125 0.11 -31.11 -14.80
CA ALA A 125 1.05 -30.57 -13.85
C ALA A 125 0.85 -31.19 -12.47
N LYS A 126 1.96 -31.56 -11.84
CA LYS A 126 2.00 -32.13 -10.48
C LYS A 126 2.53 -31.13 -9.44
N ALA A 127 3.22 -30.09 -9.91
CA ALA A 127 3.78 -29.06 -9.04
C ALA A 127 3.85 -27.70 -9.73
N ILE A 128 3.83 -26.65 -8.93
CA ILE A 128 4.33 -25.33 -9.32
C ILE A 128 5.84 -25.38 -9.16
N LYS A 129 6.54 -25.48 -10.28
CA LYS A 129 7.99 -25.64 -10.31
C LYS A 129 8.73 -24.43 -9.72
N SER A 130 8.24 -23.23 -10.00
CA SER A 130 8.85 -22.00 -9.47
C SER A 130 7.78 -20.94 -9.25
N LEU A 131 7.82 -20.32 -8.07
CA LEU A 131 7.02 -19.17 -7.69
C LEU A 131 7.96 -18.13 -7.06
N GLU A 132 8.14 -17.00 -7.76
CA GLU A 132 9.07 -15.93 -7.41
C GLU A 132 8.37 -14.58 -7.45
N GLY A 133 8.71 -13.73 -6.50
CA GLY A 133 8.13 -12.40 -6.41
C GLY A 133 8.70 -11.57 -5.27
N GLU A 134 8.00 -10.49 -4.98
CA GLU A 134 8.27 -9.56 -3.91
C GLU A 134 6.99 -9.30 -3.11
N LEU A 135 7.12 -9.26 -1.79
CA LEU A 135 6.10 -8.80 -0.87
C LEU A 135 6.44 -7.39 -0.39
N GLU A 136 5.48 -6.50 -0.40
CA GLU A 136 5.56 -5.19 0.27
C GLU A 136 4.95 -5.32 1.66
N ILE A 137 5.80 -5.52 2.68
CA ILE A 137 5.38 -5.52 4.09
C ILE A 137 5.27 -4.07 4.55
N PHE A 138 4.13 -3.71 5.14
CA PHE A 138 3.84 -2.35 5.56
C PHE A 138 4.09 -2.17 7.06
N GLN A 139 5.02 -1.29 7.41
CA GLN A 139 5.47 -0.99 8.78
C GLN A 139 5.41 0.52 9.04
N PRO A 140 4.21 1.13 9.09
CA PRO A 140 4.10 2.57 9.30
C PRO A 140 4.42 2.97 10.73
N THR A 141 5.21 4.04 10.87
CA THR A 141 5.48 4.72 12.13
C THR A 141 5.40 6.22 11.92
N ILE A 142 5.38 7.00 13.01
CA ILE A 142 5.49 8.45 12.91
C ILE A 142 6.87 8.84 12.39
N ASP A 143 7.92 8.15 12.85
CA ASP A 143 9.31 8.46 12.53
C ASP A 143 9.65 8.23 11.05
N ASN A 144 9.06 7.21 10.41
CA ASN A 144 9.21 6.95 8.97
C ASN A 144 8.15 7.65 8.10
N GLU A 145 7.38 8.58 8.69
CA GLU A 145 6.29 9.32 8.05
C GLU A 145 5.18 8.43 7.46
N GLY A 146 5.17 7.12 7.76
CA GLY A 146 4.15 6.18 7.32
C GLY A 146 2.84 6.29 8.11
N MET A 147 2.85 7.03 9.22
CA MET A 147 1.68 7.29 10.05
C MET A 147 1.58 8.77 10.40
N VAL A 148 0.40 9.36 10.16
CA VAL A 148 0.08 10.73 10.57
C VAL A 148 -1.16 10.69 11.47
N ILE A 149 -1.06 11.27 12.66
CA ILE A 149 -2.18 11.39 13.60
C ILE A 149 -2.71 12.82 13.55
N ILE A 150 -4.01 12.96 13.30
CA ILE A 150 -4.71 14.23 13.17
C ILE A 150 -5.73 14.32 14.30
N GLU A 151 -5.55 15.31 15.15
CA GLU A 151 -6.47 15.67 16.21
C GLU A 151 -7.55 16.63 15.66
N ASP A 152 -8.72 16.64 16.31
CA ASP A 152 -9.80 17.59 16.02
C ASP A 152 -10.23 17.71 14.54
N PHE A 153 -10.06 16.62 13.76
CA PHE A 153 -10.42 16.61 12.33
C PHE A 153 -11.91 16.86 12.11
N MET A 154 -12.75 16.49 13.09
CA MET A 154 -14.20 16.71 13.05
C MET A 154 -14.58 18.19 13.22
N SER A 155 -13.70 19.00 13.81
CA SER A 155 -13.93 20.44 14.04
C SER A 155 -13.71 21.28 12.78
N HIS A 156 -13.05 20.73 11.76
CA HIS A 156 -12.69 21.42 10.51
C HIS A 156 -13.27 20.69 9.29
N PRO A 157 -14.61 20.55 9.19
CA PRO A 157 -15.22 19.87 8.06
C PRO A 157 -15.03 20.66 6.77
N SER A 158 -14.93 19.97 5.64
CA SER A 158 -14.76 20.55 4.29
C SER A 158 -13.41 21.22 4.04
N GLU A 159 -12.55 21.30 5.05
CA GLU A 159 -11.22 21.88 4.91
C GLU A 159 -10.19 20.76 4.68
N PRO A 160 -9.22 20.97 3.78
CA PRO A 160 -8.06 20.10 3.68
C PRO A 160 -7.34 19.99 5.02
N ILE A 161 -7.13 18.77 5.49
CA ILE A 161 -6.35 18.50 6.68
C ILE A 161 -4.90 18.93 6.41
N SER A 162 -4.43 19.90 7.20
CA SER A 162 -3.07 20.43 7.08
C SER A 162 -2.10 19.56 7.87
N SER A 163 -1.12 18.98 7.19
CA SER A 163 0.00 18.26 7.83
C SER A 163 1.23 18.32 6.94
N SER A 164 2.39 18.60 7.54
CA SER A 164 3.66 18.68 6.81
C SER A 164 3.97 17.42 5.99
N THR A 165 3.61 16.25 6.51
CA THR A 165 3.77 14.97 5.82
C THR A 165 2.84 14.84 4.62
N LEU A 166 1.56 15.21 4.78
CA LEU A 166 0.58 15.15 3.68
C LEU A 166 0.96 16.11 2.55
N ASP A 167 1.38 17.32 2.89
CA ASP A 167 1.82 18.34 1.93
C ASP A 167 3.06 17.89 1.15
N LYS A 168 4.05 17.31 1.84
CA LYS A 168 5.28 16.75 1.26
C LYS A 168 4.97 15.69 0.19
N TRP A 169 3.97 14.86 0.44
CA TRP A 169 3.56 13.77 -0.45
C TRP A 169 2.40 14.15 -1.40
N HIS A 170 2.00 15.42 -1.42
CA HIS A 170 0.89 15.93 -2.25
C HIS A 170 -0.43 15.19 -2.04
N VAL A 171 -0.65 14.67 -0.83
CA VAL A 171 -1.87 14.00 -0.42
C VAL A 171 -2.79 15.02 0.22
N GLN A 172 -4.05 15.04 -0.21
CA GLN A 172 -5.08 15.88 0.40
C GLN A 172 -6.19 15.01 0.94
N VAL A 173 -6.41 15.08 2.26
CA VAL A 173 -7.52 14.42 2.94
C VAL A 173 -8.46 15.50 3.47
N THR A 174 -9.75 15.34 3.22
CA THR A 174 -10.78 16.28 3.69
C THR A 174 -11.93 15.49 4.31
N TYR A 175 -12.25 15.79 5.57
CA TYR A 175 -13.45 15.26 6.22
C TYR A 175 -14.70 15.94 5.66
N LEU A 176 -15.69 15.16 5.26
CA LEU A 176 -16.92 15.66 4.64
C LEU A 176 -18.12 15.52 5.59
N THR A 177 -18.84 16.62 5.77
CA THR A 177 -20.23 16.66 6.25
C THR A 177 -21.20 16.58 5.08
N LYS A 178 -22.47 16.25 5.33
CA LYS A 178 -23.54 16.23 4.33
C LYS A 178 -23.58 17.49 3.45
N GLU A 179 -23.47 18.66 4.05
CA GLU A 179 -23.52 19.95 3.33
C GLU A 179 -22.29 20.12 2.42
N SER A 180 -21.10 19.81 2.92
CA SER A 180 -19.85 19.87 2.17
C SER A 180 -19.75 18.83 1.06
N TYR A 181 -20.38 17.69 1.27
CA TYR A 181 -20.45 16.56 0.35
C TYR A 181 -21.25 16.92 -0.89
N ILE A 182 -22.39 17.60 -0.73
CA ILE A 182 -23.21 18.10 -1.85
C ILE A 182 -22.45 19.14 -2.68
N LEU A 183 -21.64 20.00 -2.03
CA LEU A 183 -20.79 20.97 -2.73
C LEU A 183 -19.68 20.28 -3.53
N LYS A 184 -19.00 19.30 -2.93
CA LYS A 184 -17.92 18.53 -3.57
C LYS A 184 -18.44 17.62 -4.69
N LYS A 185 -19.66 17.10 -4.58
CA LYS A 185 -20.35 16.35 -5.63
C LYS A 185 -20.43 17.14 -6.92
N LYS A 186 -20.89 18.40 -6.87
CA LYS A 186 -20.97 19.25 -8.07
C LYS A 186 -19.60 19.45 -8.72
N GLU A 187 -18.57 19.70 -7.93
CA GLU A 187 -17.19 19.82 -8.43
C GLU A 187 -16.64 18.50 -9.01
N PHE A 188 -17.03 17.35 -8.46
CA PHE A 188 -16.64 16.03 -8.95
C PHE A 188 -17.37 15.68 -10.25
N GLU A 189 -18.66 15.96 -10.32
CA GLU A 189 -19.49 15.77 -11.50
C GLU A 189 -18.98 16.58 -12.68
N GLU A 190 -18.62 17.84 -12.44
CA GLU A 190 -18.06 18.71 -13.47
C GLU A 190 -16.70 18.22 -13.98
N ARG A 191 -15.82 17.76 -13.09
CA ARG A 191 -14.50 17.23 -13.46
C ARG A 191 -14.56 15.89 -14.19
N ASN A 192 -15.54 15.05 -13.87
CA ASN A 192 -15.62 13.69 -14.39
C ASN A 192 -16.70 13.49 -15.48
N LYS A 193 -17.29 14.55 -16.03
CA LYS A 193 -18.36 14.50 -17.05
C LYS A 193 -18.18 13.43 -18.13
N GLU A 194 -16.97 13.25 -18.65
CA GLU A 194 -16.69 12.23 -19.68
C GLU A 194 -16.70 10.79 -19.15
N GLY A 195 -16.17 10.57 -17.94
CA GLY A 195 -16.22 9.27 -17.26
C GLY A 195 -17.65 8.90 -16.87
N LEU A 196 -18.42 9.89 -16.40
CA LEU A 196 -19.84 9.77 -16.09
C LEU A 196 -20.66 9.39 -17.31
N LYS A 197 -20.37 10.02 -18.45
CA LYS A 197 -21.03 9.73 -19.74
C LYS A 197 -20.76 8.30 -20.21
N LYS A 198 -19.51 7.84 -20.14
CA LYS A 198 -19.14 6.46 -20.50
C LYS A 198 -19.75 5.41 -19.57
N ALA A 199 -19.90 5.71 -18.29
CA ALA A 199 -20.54 4.82 -17.33
C ALA A 199 -22.06 4.75 -17.55
N ALA A 200 -22.70 5.90 -17.82
CA ALA A 200 -24.12 5.96 -18.17
C ALA A 200 -24.47 5.12 -19.41
N GLU A 201 -23.61 5.17 -20.43
CA GLU A 201 -23.74 4.38 -21.66
C GLU A 201 -23.59 2.87 -21.42
N ARG A 202 -22.82 2.46 -20.40
CA ARG A 202 -22.51 1.05 -20.12
C ARG A 202 -23.52 0.35 -19.20
N TYR A 203 -24.10 1.08 -18.25
CA TYR A 203 -24.93 0.50 -17.19
C TYR A 203 -26.43 0.81 -17.32
N GLY A 204 -26.82 1.71 -18.24
CA GLY A 204 -28.23 2.06 -18.47
C GLY A 204 -28.81 2.91 -17.34
N GLY A 205 -28.85 4.22 -17.55
CA GLY A 205 -29.20 5.24 -16.55
C GLY A 205 -28.14 6.34 -16.54
N THR A 206 -28.41 7.55 -16.05
CA THR A 206 -27.32 8.52 -15.90
C THR A 206 -26.46 8.11 -14.71
N PHE A 207 -25.13 8.14 -14.83
CA PHE A 207 -24.26 7.87 -13.68
C PHE A 207 -24.57 8.86 -12.55
N ALA A 208 -25.01 10.08 -12.86
CA ALA A 208 -25.50 11.03 -11.87
C ALA A 208 -26.67 10.44 -11.07
N GLU A 209 -27.67 9.82 -11.70
CA GLU A 209 -28.77 9.16 -10.96
C GLU A 209 -28.30 7.94 -10.16
N MET A 210 -27.40 7.10 -10.70
CA MET A 210 -26.84 5.96 -9.93
C MET A 210 -25.94 6.39 -8.77
N PHE A 211 -25.18 7.46 -8.97
CA PHE A 211 -24.38 8.11 -7.95
C PHE A 211 -25.30 8.75 -6.92
N ASP A 212 -26.41 9.37 -7.34
CA ASP A 212 -27.40 9.99 -6.46
C ASP A 212 -28.12 8.94 -5.62
N ASP A 213 -28.56 7.83 -6.20
CA ASP A 213 -29.19 6.72 -5.47
C ASP A 213 -28.20 6.08 -4.49
N PHE A 214 -26.95 5.82 -4.91
CA PHE A 214 -25.89 5.32 -4.02
C PHE A 214 -25.53 6.34 -2.91
N PHE A 215 -25.61 7.64 -3.22
CA PHE A 215 -25.26 8.72 -2.30
C PHE A 215 -26.39 8.99 -1.31
N GLU A 216 -27.65 8.99 -1.72
CA GLU A 216 -28.81 9.06 -0.85
C GLU A 216 -28.87 7.84 0.07
N GLU A 217 -28.60 6.65 -0.46
CA GLU A 217 -28.46 5.43 0.35
C GLU A 217 -27.30 5.54 1.35
N SER A 218 -26.13 6.04 0.92
CA SER A 218 -24.97 6.24 1.81
C SER A 218 -25.15 7.35 2.85
N LEU A 219 -25.97 8.37 2.57
CA LEU A 219 -26.32 9.44 3.51
C LEU A 219 -27.50 9.04 4.43
N SER A 220 -28.32 8.06 4.04
CA SER A 220 -29.45 7.61 4.87
C SER A 220 -29.02 6.90 6.18
N ASP A 221 -27.78 6.41 6.25
CA ASP A 221 -27.14 5.81 7.44
C ASP A 221 -26.35 6.86 8.30
N GLU A 222 -26.80 8.11 8.29
CA GLU A 222 -26.11 9.32 8.76
C GLU A 222 -25.68 9.34 10.23
N LYS A 223 -26.28 8.53 11.11
CA LYS A 223 -25.99 8.64 12.56
C LYS A 223 -24.61 8.11 12.93
N ASN A 224 -24.03 7.26 12.08
CA ASN A 224 -22.87 6.45 12.41
C ASN A 224 -21.85 6.39 11.28
N THR A 225 -21.75 7.40 10.40
CA THR A 225 -20.84 7.37 9.26
C THR A 225 -19.88 8.56 9.25
N LEU A 226 -18.64 8.31 8.84
CA LEU A 226 -17.64 9.33 8.53
C LEU A 226 -17.24 9.20 7.07
N GLN A 227 -17.16 10.32 6.37
CA GLN A 227 -16.83 10.38 4.95
C GLN A 227 -15.60 11.25 4.72
N PHE A 228 -14.74 10.83 3.81
CA PHE A 228 -13.49 11.52 3.48
C PHE A 228 -13.30 11.60 1.98
N TYR A 229 -12.90 12.77 1.51
CA TYR A 229 -12.32 12.93 0.18
C TYR A 229 -10.80 12.83 0.28
N VAL A 230 -10.23 11.87 -0.43
CA VAL A 230 -8.81 11.56 -0.46
C VAL A 230 -8.30 11.73 -1.88
N LYS A 231 -7.61 12.85 -2.13
CA LYS A 231 -6.90 13.09 -3.38
C LYS A 231 -5.44 12.72 -3.19
N ASP A 232 -5.03 11.70 -3.91
CA ASP A 232 -3.71 11.09 -3.77
C ASP A 232 -3.24 10.61 -5.15
N PRO A 233 -2.45 11.43 -5.86
CA PRO A 233 -2.04 11.12 -7.24
C PRO A 233 -1.13 9.88 -7.32
N ASP A 234 -0.37 9.61 -6.26
CA ASP A 234 0.61 8.52 -6.19
C ASP A 234 0.06 7.24 -5.55
N LYS A 235 -1.19 7.26 -5.06
CA LYS A 235 -1.84 6.13 -4.37
C LYS A 235 -1.01 5.63 -3.16
N ARG A 236 -0.53 6.59 -2.36
CA ARG A 236 0.20 6.37 -1.10
C ARG A 236 -0.72 6.12 0.09
N VAL A 237 -1.93 6.65 0.13
CA VAL A 237 -2.87 6.43 1.23
C VAL A 237 -3.31 4.98 1.24
N ILE A 238 -2.91 4.26 2.28
CA ILE A 238 -3.17 2.84 2.47
C ILE A 238 -4.54 2.64 3.13
N ASP A 239 -4.74 3.29 4.28
CA ASP A 239 -6.03 3.30 4.96
C ASP A 239 -6.15 4.53 5.87
N LEU A 240 -7.37 4.79 6.32
CA LEU A 240 -7.71 5.71 7.40
C LEU A 240 -8.24 4.89 8.58
N ALA A 241 -7.65 5.08 9.75
CA ALA A 241 -8.09 4.47 10.99
C ALA A 241 -8.46 5.54 12.02
N PHE A 242 -9.10 5.12 13.11
CA PHE A 242 -9.62 6.02 14.14
C PHE A 242 -9.16 5.51 15.50
N ILE A 243 -8.68 6.41 16.34
CA ILE A 243 -8.32 6.12 17.72
C ILE A 243 -9.05 7.08 18.66
N ASP A 244 -9.44 6.61 19.84
CA ASP A 244 -10.03 7.46 20.87
C ASP A 244 -8.97 8.37 21.53
N ASN A 245 -9.39 9.20 22.48
CA ASN A 245 -8.51 10.10 23.22
C ASN A 245 -7.46 9.36 24.10
N MET A 246 -7.68 8.08 24.40
CA MET A 246 -6.77 7.19 25.13
C MET A 246 -5.83 6.45 24.18
N GLY A 247 -6.00 6.59 22.86
CA GLY A 247 -5.23 5.90 21.83
C GLY A 247 -5.71 4.50 21.48
N ASN A 248 -6.89 4.08 21.96
CA ASN A 248 -7.45 2.78 21.60
C ASN A 248 -8.10 2.84 20.21
N PRO A 249 -8.00 1.79 19.39
CA PRO A 249 -8.68 1.71 18.10
C PRO A 249 -10.20 1.81 18.25
N VAL A 250 -10.83 2.61 17.40
CA VAL A 250 -12.28 2.69 17.27
C VAL A 250 -12.71 1.71 16.16
N GLU A 251 -13.56 0.75 16.52
CA GLU A 251 -14.02 -0.31 15.61
C GLU A 251 -14.90 0.27 14.47
N VAL A 252 -14.44 0.06 13.23
CA VAL A 252 -15.23 0.36 12.03
C VAL A 252 -15.99 -0.88 11.61
N TRP A 253 -17.31 -0.77 11.50
CA TRP A 253 -18.18 -1.87 11.09
C TRP A 253 -18.11 -2.14 9.58
N ARG A 254 -18.10 -1.09 8.76
CA ARG A 254 -18.06 -1.21 7.30
C ARG A 254 -17.18 -0.13 6.71
N ARG A 255 -16.38 -0.50 5.73
CA ARG A 255 -15.56 0.40 4.91
C ARG A 255 -16.04 0.32 3.46
N SER A 256 -16.15 1.46 2.77
CA SER A 256 -16.43 1.50 1.34
C SER A 256 -15.68 2.64 0.67
N SER A 257 -15.25 2.43 -0.58
CA SER A 257 -14.48 3.40 -1.34
C SER A 257 -15.02 3.51 -2.76
N MET A 258 -15.13 4.73 -3.26
CA MET A 258 -15.48 4.98 -4.64
C MET A 258 -14.65 6.15 -5.18
N GLY A 259 -13.68 5.84 -6.03
CA GLY A 259 -12.71 6.81 -6.50
C GLY A 259 -11.93 7.44 -5.33
N GLU A 260 -12.03 8.75 -5.21
CA GLU A 260 -11.39 9.53 -4.14
C GLU A 260 -12.23 9.57 -2.86
N LEU A 261 -13.48 9.08 -2.87
CA LEU A 261 -14.34 9.05 -1.68
C LEU A 261 -14.08 7.78 -0.86
N ARG A 262 -13.92 7.95 0.45
CA ARG A 262 -13.85 6.88 1.45
C ARG A 262 -14.96 7.07 2.49
N THR A 263 -15.65 5.99 2.84
CA THR A 263 -16.72 5.99 3.83
C THR A 263 -16.45 4.92 4.88
N TYR A 264 -16.62 5.31 6.14
CA TYR A 264 -16.43 4.48 7.32
C TYR A 264 -17.71 4.49 8.14
N THR A 265 -18.36 3.34 8.27
CA THR A 265 -19.60 3.16 9.03
C THR A 265 -19.29 2.48 10.37
N PHE A 266 -19.91 2.98 11.43
CA PHE A 266 -19.79 2.51 12.80
C PHE A 266 -21.10 1.83 13.23
N LYS A 267 -21.00 0.86 14.16
CA LYS A 267 -22.13 -0.04 14.48
C LYS A 267 -23.29 0.64 15.23
N LYS A 268 -23.01 1.67 16.03
CA LYS A 268 -24.00 2.25 16.96
C LYS A 268 -24.12 3.77 16.92
N THR A 269 -23.01 4.47 16.99
CA THR A 269 -22.94 5.95 17.00
C THR A 269 -21.69 6.39 16.28
N ILE A 270 -21.71 7.61 15.75
CA ILE A 270 -20.49 8.29 15.30
C ILE A 270 -19.46 8.33 16.45
N PRO A 271 -18.15 8.21 16.15
CA PRO A 271 -17.12 8.34 17.17
C PRO A 271 -17.21 9.70 17.88
N PRO A 272 -16.82 9.77 19.16
CA PRO A 272 -16.75 11.04 19.89
C PRO A 272 -15.92 12.12 19.17
N PRO A 273 -16.21 13.42 19.36
CA PRO A 273 -15.49 14.50 18.67
C PRO A 273 -13.98 14.56 18.92
N ASP A 274 -13.52 14.02 20.06
CA ASP A 274 -12.10 13.91 20.44
C ASP A 274 -11.40 12.67 19.84
N THR A 275 -12.09 11.93 18.96
CA THR A 275 -11.49 10.87 18.14
C THR A 275 -10.41 11.47 17.24
N LYS A 276 -9.27 10.81 17.19
CA LYS A 276 -8.17 11.17 16.29
C LYS A 276 -8.22 10.32 15.04
N LEU A 277 -7.95 10.95 13.90
CA LEU A 277 -7.80 10.29 12.62
C LEU A 277 -6.34 9.84 12.46
N VAL A 278 -6.13 8.58 12.11
CA VAL A 278 -4.82 8.03 11.76
C VAL A 278 -4.79 7.79 10.26
N ILE A 279 -3.86 8.44 9.57
CA ILE A 279 -3.67 8.31 8.13
C ILE A 279 -2.43 7.46 7.91
N TYR A 280 -2.59 6.30 7.27
CA TYR A 280 -1.49 5.43 6.91
C TYR A 280 -1.01 5.71 5.48
N LEU A 281 0.28 5.97 5.34
CA LEU A 281 0.92 6.35 4.08
C LEU A 281 2.02 5.36 3.70
N ALA A 282 2.02 4.94 2.45
CA ALA A 282 3.10 4.20 1.80
C ALA A 282 4.25 5.13 1.41
N THR A 283 5.05 5.51 2.41
CA THR A 283 6.35 6.16 2.21
C THR A 283 7.42 5.11 1.90
N PRO A 284 8.53 5.46 1.23
CA PRO A 284 9.62 4.53 0.96
C PRO A 284 10.12 3.79 2.21
N ASP A 285 10.17 4.48 3.35
CA ASP A 285 10.71 3.95 4.60
C ASP A 285 9.66 3.19 5.45
N SER A 286 8.37 3.29 5.08
CA SER A 286 7.27 2.51 5.68
C SER A 286 7.04 1.16 5.01
N ILE A 287 7.72 0.89 3.88
CA ILE A 287 7.54 -0.33 3.11
C ILE A 287 8.84 -1.10 3.11
N LYS A 288 8.76 -2.34 3.56
CA LYS A 288 9.84 -3.29 3.43
C LYS A 288 9.56 -4.24 2.27
N ILE A 289 10.45 -4.25 1.29
CA ILE A 289 10.36 -5.17 0.15
C ILE A 289 11.08 -6.47 0.53
N VAL A 290 10.35 -7.58 0.49
CA VAL A 290 10.88 -8.91 0.80
C VAL A 290 10.79 -9.78 -0.46
N PRO A 291 11.91 -10.07 -1.13
CA PRO A 291 11.92 -10.99 -2.25
C PRO A 291 11.72 -12.43 -1.74
N PHE A 292 11.01 -13.24 -2.52
CA PHE A 292 10.80 -14.65 -2.21
C PHE A 292 10.93 -15.53 -3.45
N LYS A 293 11.35 -16.77 -3.20
CA LYS A 293 11.46 -17.83 -4.21
C LYS A 293 11.13 -19.17 -3.58
N LEU A 294 10.06 -19.78 -4.08
CA LEU A 294 9.56 -21.08 -3.67
C LEU A 294 9.60 -22.01 -4.88
N ASN A 295 10.09 -23.22 -4.70
CA ASN A 295 10.24 -24.19 -5.78
C ASN A 295 9.48 -25.47 -5.45
N ASP A 296 9.06 -26.17 -6.49
CA ASP A 296 8.48 -27.52 -6.41
C ASP A 296 7.29 -27.62 -5.43
N ILE A 297 6.39 -26.64 -5.47
CA ILE A 297 5.18 -26.62 -4.64
C ILE A 297 4.21 -27.69 -5.16
N ALA A 298 3.93 -28.71 -4.36
CA ALA A 298 3.03 -29.79 -4.76
C ALA A 298 1.61 -29.28 -5.00
N LEU A 299 1.00 -29.71 -6.11
CA LEU A 299 -0.41 -29.48 -6.40
C LEU A 299 -1.23 -30.67 -5.88
N PRO A 300 -2.43 -30.42 -5.30
CA PRO A 300 -3.30 -31.46 -4.76
C PRO A 300 -3.93 -32.36 -5.85
#